data_AF-A0A075HWP5-F1
#
_entry.id   AF-A0A075HWP5-F1
#
_cell.length_a   1.000
_cell.length_b   1.000
_cell.length_c   1.000
_cell.angle_alpha   90.00
_cell.angle_beta   90.00
_cell.angle_gamma   90.00
#
_symmetry.space_group_name_H-M   'P 1'
#
loop_
_entity.id
_entity.type
_entity.pdbx_description
1 polymer ?
#
loop_
_entity_poly.entity_id
_entity_poly.type
_entity_poly.pdbx_seq_one_letter_code
_entity_poly.pdbx_strand_id
1 'polypeptide(L)'
;MGWWPFKRKERVLDEEPHMRGARMWIQDLREVCERCYDDHEEGQRLIGELRAEWNEASDRLEVEVSLLDGLERRADKLLQADAVAWLGWLDNEEFWKPGWREEAPEE
;
A
#
# COMPACT_ATOMS: atom_id res chain seq x y z
N MET A 1 -5.64 22.18 -12.04
CA MET A 1 -5.66 21.66 -10.66
C MET A 1 -6.93 20.84 -10.51
N GLY A 2 -6.82 19.53 -10.74
CA GLY A 2 -7.90 18.55 -10.73
C GLY A 2 -7.21 17.19 -10.84
N TRP A 3 -7.77 16.08 -10.41
CA TRP A 3 -9.12 15.73 -10.01
C TRP A 3 -8.95 14.32 -9.46
N TRP A 4 -9.23 14.08 -8.18
CA TRP A 4 -9.26 12.72 -7.64
C TRP A 4 -10.61 12.09 -8.03
N PRO A 5 -10.68 11.01 -8.83
CA PRO A 5 -11.95 10.52 -9.36
C PRO A 5 -12.45 9.27 -8.63
N PHE A 6 -12.36 9.21 -7.31
CA PHE A 6 -12.95 8.12 -6.53
C PHE A 6 -13.95 8.66 -5.51
N LYS A 7 -15.20 8.87 -5.95
CA LYS A 7 -16.34 8.58 -5.08
C LYS A 7 -16.29 7.08 -4.82
N ARG A 8 -16.04 6.67 -3.57
CA ARG A 8 -16.18 5.26 -3.17
C ARG A 8 -17.56 4.78 -3.57
N LYS A 9 -17.60 3.78 -4.45
CA LYS A 9 -18.80 2.98 -4.68
C LYS A 9 -18.84 1.97 -3.55
N GLU A 10 -19.88 2.03 -2.74
CA GLU A 10 -20.16 1.04 -1.69
C GLU A 10 -20.32 -0.32 -2.38
N ARG A 11 -19.25 -1.14 -2.39
CA ARG A 11 -19.39 -2.56 -2.69
C ARG A 11 -19.91 -3.18 -1.41
N VAL A 12 -21.17 -3.60 -1.45
CA VAL A 12 -21.79 -4.44 -0.42
C VAL A 12 -21.06 -5.78 -0.47
N LEU A 13 -19.98 -5.87 0.30
CA LEU A 13 -19.41 -7.13 0.75
C LEU A 13 -19.94 -7.31 2.17
N ASP A 14 -20.61 -8.42 2.41
CA ASP A 14 -21.05 -8.90 3.73
C ASP A 14 -19.82 -9.28 4.58
N GLU A 15 -18.93 -8.32 4.81
CA GLU A 15 -17.83 -8.37 5.77
C GLU A 15 -18.13 -7.28 6.80
N GLU A 16 -18.02 -7.60 8.09
CA GLU A 16 -18.46 -6.75 9.20
C GLU A 16 -18.21 -5.23 8.96
N PRO A 17 -19.25 -4.37 9.09
CA PRO A 17 -19.30 -3.00 8.55
C PRO A 17 -18.24 -2.00 9.05
N HIS A 18 -17.27 -2.42 9.86
CA HIS A 18 -16.34 -1.54 10.56
C HIS A 18 -14.86 -1.78 10.22
N MET A 19 -14.51 -2.80 9.42
CA MET A 19 -13.12 -3.05 9.05
C MET A 19 -12.92 -2.93 7.54
N ARG A 20 -12.12 -1.95 7.09
CA ARG A 20 -11.53 -2.05 5.75
C ARG A 20 -10.60 -3.25 5.77
N GLY A 21 -11.00 -4.33 5.10
CA GLY A 21 -10.21 -5.56 5.07
C GLY A 21 -8.79 -5.32 4.56
N ALA A 22 -7.84 -6.11 5.06
CA ALA A 22 -6.42 -6.09 4.72
C ALA A 22 -6.09 -6.00 3.23
N ARG A 23 -6.95 -6.59 2.38
CA ARG A 23 -6.82 -6.57 0.93
C ARG A 23 -6.96 -5.18 0.32
N MET A 24 -7.70 -4.27 0.96
CA MET A 24 -7.91 -2.92 0.42
C MET A 24 -6.64 -2.09 0.50
N TRP A 25 -5.93 -2.07 1.62
CA TRP A 25 -4.74 -1.23 1.77
C TRP A 25 -3.58 -1.62 0.86
N ILE A 26 -3.35 -2.93 0.67
CA ILE A 26 -2.33 -3.43 -0.26
C ILE A 26 -2.72 -3.07 -1.70
N GLN A 27 -4.00 -3.18 -2.04
CA GLN A 27 -4.50 -2.80 -3.36
C GLN A 27 -4.38 -1.29 -3.60
N ASP A 28 -4.76 -0.46 -2.62
CA ASP A 28 -4.64 1.00 -2.70
C ASP A 28 -3.16 1.41 -2.87
N LEU A 29 -2.23 0.77 -2.14
CA LEU A 29 -0.79 0.98 -2.29
C LEU A 29 -0.32 0.62 -3.70
N ARG A 30 -0.75 -0.53 -4.22
CA ARG A 30 -0.43 -0.97 -5.59
C ARG A 30 -0.98 -0.01 -6.64
N GLU A 31 -2.21 0.47 -6.48
CA GLU A 31 -2.83 1.42 -7.42
C GLU A 31 -2.12 2.77 -7.44
N VAL A 32 -1.63 3.26 -6.29
CA VAL A 32 -0.78 4.46 -6.24
C VAL A 32 0.49 4.22 -7.06
N CYS A 33 1.14 3.07 -6.85
CA CYS A 33 2.34 2.69 -7.58
C CYS A 33 2.12 2.63 -9.09
N GLU A 34 1.10 1.89 -9.55
CA GLU A 34 0.79 1.69 -10.97
C GLU A 34 0.40 3.00 -11.67
N ARG A 35 -0.31 3.90 -10.97
CA ARG A 35 -0.68 5.22 -11.51
C ARG A 35 0.50 6.16 -11.65
N CYS A 36 1.58 5.93 -10.90
CA CYS A 36 2.80 6.73 -10.90
C CYS A 36 3.99 5.89 -11.40
N TYR A 37 3.75 4.98 -12.34
CA TYR A 37 4.80 4.09 -12.86
C TYR A 37 5.95 4.87 -13.53
N ASP A 38 5.65 6.03 -14.13
CA ASP A 38 6.58 6.92 -14.82
C ASP A 38 7.04 8.11 -13.95
N ASP A 39 6.46 8.28 -12.76
CA ASP A 39 6.77 9.35 -11.82
C ASP A 39 6.85 8.80 -10.38
N HIS A 40 7.95 8.10 -10.10
CA HIS A 40 8.17 7.51 -8.77
C HIS A 40 8.21 8.55 -7.64
N GLU A 41 8.60 9.80 -7.89
CA GLU A 41 8.66 10.84 -6.86
C GLU A 41 7.23 11.25 -6.42
N GLU A 42 6.31 11.42 -7.38
CA GLU A 42 4.89 11.63 -7.05
C GLU A 42 4.28 10.39 -6.41
N GLY A 43 4.66 9.19 -6.86
CA GLY A 43 4.28 7.93 -6.25
C GLY A 43 4.68 7.87 -4.76
N GLN A 44 5.92 8.21 -4.44
CA GLN A 44 6.43 8.26 -3.06
C GLN A 44 5.69 9.29 -2.21
N ARG A 45 5.38 10.46 -2.76
CA ARG A 45 4.59 11.49 -2.08
C ARG A 45 3.20 10.96 -1.68
N LEU A 46 2.51 10.30 -2.61
CA LEU A 46 1.18 9.71 -2.39
C LEU A 46 1.23 8.51 -1.43
N ILE A 47 2.29 7.70 -1.47
CA ILE A 47 2.50 6.63 -0.48
C ILE A 47 2.64 7.23 0.93
N GLY A 48 3.29 8.38 1.07
CA GLY A 48 3.36 9.09 2.35
C GLY A 48 2.00 9.48 2.91
N GLU A 49 1.09 9.98 2.04
CA GLU A 49 -0.30 10.29 2.42
C GLU A 49 -1.07 9.02 2.81
N LEU A 50 -0.96 7.95 2.01
CA LEU A 50 -1.60 6.68 2.28
C LEU A 50 -1.10 6.05 3.58
N ARG A 51 0.20 6.21 3.88
CA ARG A 51 0.82 5.79 5.15
C ARG A 51 0.23 6.52 6.34
N ALA A 52 -0.03 7.82 6.22
CA ALA A 52 -0.72 8.55 7.28
C ALA A 52 -2.14 8.01 7.51
N GLU A 53 -2.90 7.77 6.42
CA GLU A 53 -4.28 7.26 6.53
C GLU A 53 -4.39 5.90 7.23
N TRP A 54 -3.53 4.93 6.88
CA TRP A 54 -3.60 3.61 7.53
C TRP A 54 -3.06 3.63 8.96
N ASN A 55 -2.15 4.55 9.31
CA ASN A 55 -1.69 4.71 10.69
C ASN A 55 -2.80 5.29 11.57
N GLU A 56 -3.54 6.29 11.09
CA GLU A 56 -4.75 6.78 11.78
C GLU A 56 -5.81 5.68 11.95
N ALA A 57 -5.97 4.80 10.95
CA ALA A 57 -6.88 3.66 11.05
C ALA A 57 -6.37 2.60 12.06
N SER A 58 -5.06 2.36 12.11
CA SER A 58 -4.43 1.51 13.11
C SER A 58 -4.63 2.04 14.53
N ASP A 59 -4.53 3.35 14.75
CA ASP A 59 -4.78 3.97 16.05
C ASP A 59 -6.22 3.75 16.53
N ARG A 60 -7.16 3.55 15.61
CA ARG A 60 -8.56 3.18 15.88
C ARG A 60 -8.80 1.67 15.96
N LEU A 61 -7.75 0.86 15.91
CA LEU A 61 -7.80 -0.61 15.87
C LEU A 61 -8.56 -1.17 14.66
N GLU A 62 -8.60 -0.42 13.55
CA GLU A 62 -9.25 -0.82 12.28
C GLU A 62 -8.29 -1.57 11.34
N VAL A 63 -7.01 -1.70 11.74
CA VAL A 63 -5.95 -2.35 10.97
C VAL A 63 -5.25 -3.36 11.88
N GLU A 64 -5.25 -4.63 11.47
CA GLU A 64 -4.55 -5.69 12.18
C GLU A 64 -3.03 -5.43 12.23
N VAL A 65 -2.40 -5.70 13.38
CA VAL A 65 -0.96 -5.43 13.58
C VAL A 65 -0.08 -6.13 12.54
N SER A 66 -0.43 -7.37 12.20
CA SER A 66 0.30 -8.15 11.18
C SER A 66 0.19 -7.58 9.77
N LEU A 67 -0.95 -6.96 9.45
CA LEU A 67 -1.16 -6.26 8.19
C LEU A 67 -0.37 -4.94 8.17
N LEU A 68 -0.43 -4.17 9.26
CA LEU A 68 0.31 -2.92 9.38
C LEU A 68 1.82 -3.15 9.17
N ASP A 69 2.41 -4.14 9.85
CA ASP A 69 3.82 -4.51 9.66
C ASP A 69 4.14 -4.83 8.19
N GLY A 70 3.24 -5.53 7.50
CA GLY A 70 3.37 -5.81 6.08
C GLY A 70 3.27 -4.58 5.18
N LEU A 71 2.41 -3.62 5.51
CA LEU A 71 2.25 -2.36 4.77
C LEU A 71 3.46 -1.44 4.96
N GLU A 72 3.91 -1.29 6.20
CA GLU A 72 5.04 -0.44 6.57
C GLU A 72 6.33 -0.89 5.87
N ARG A 73 6.62 -2.21 5.86
CA ARG A 73 7.79 -2.75 5.14
C ARG A 73 7.75 -2.47 3.64
N ARG A 74 6.59 -2.60 3.01
CA ARG A 74 6.42 -2.31 1.58
C ARG A 74 6.61 -0.82 1.31
N ALA A 75 5.97 0.02 2.12
CA ALA A 75 6.10 1.46 2.02
C ALA A 75 7.57 1.89 2.14
N ASP A 76 8.32 1.34 3.10
CA ASP A 76 9.74 1.67 3.25
C ASP A 76 10.57 1.30 2.01
N LYS A 77 10.32 0.14 1.38
CA LYS A 77 10.99 -0.23 0.11
C LYS A 77 10.65 0.73 -1.03
N LEU A 78 9.38 1.09 -1.16
CA LEU A 78 8.90 1.98 -2.22
C LEU A 78 9.38 3.43 -2.01
N LEU A 79 9.42 3.90 -0.77
CA LEU A 79 9.89 5.25 -0.40
C LEU A 79 11.41 5.41 -0.53
N GLN A 80 12.18 4.32 -0.48
CA GLN A 80 13.64 4.32 -0.65
C GLN A 80 14.07 3.97 -2.09
N ALA A 81 13.15 3.50 -2.92
CA ALA A 81 13.44 3.09 -4.28
C ALA A 81 13.79 4.28 -5.18
N ASP A 82 14.80 4.12 -6.02
CA ASP A 82 14.96 4.95 -7.21
C ASP A 82 13.99 4.49 -8.32
N ALA A 83 13.98 5.18 -9.46
CA ALA A 83 13.10 4.85 -10.57
C ALA A 83 13.25 3.39 -11.07
N VAL A 84 14.45 2.82 -11.01
CA VAL A 84 14.70 1.44 -11.46
C VAL A 84 14.15 0.44 -10.43
N ALA A 85 14.47 0.64 -9.16
CA ALA A 85 14.01 -0.20 -8.07
C ALA A 85 12.47 -0.13 -7.92
N TRP A 86 11.88 1.05 -8.16
CA TRP A 86 10.43 1.25 -8.15
C TRP A 86 9.75 0.29 -9.11
N LEU A 87 10.14 0.34 -10.39
CA LEU A 87 9.63 -0.57 -11.42
C LEU A 87 9.88 -2.04 -11.05
N GLY A 88 11.05 -2.35 -10.50
CA GLY A 88 11.37 -3.70 -10.02
C GLY A 88 10.40 -4.22 -8.95
N TRP A 89 9.94 -3.36 -8.04
CA TRP A 89 8.92 -3.73 -7.04
C TRP A 89 7.52 -3.84 -7.64
N LEU A 90 7.16 -2.99 -8.59
CA LEU A 90 5.86 -3.08 -9.30
C LEU A 90 5.72 -4.43 -10.02
N ASP A 91 6.79 -4.89 -10.67
CA ASP A 91 6.82 -6.14 -11.43
C ASP A 91 6.93 -7.40 -10.53
N ASN A 92 7.18 -7.24 -9.24
CA ASN A 92 7.33 -8.36 -8.30
C ASN A 92 5.97 -8.84 -7.77
N GLU A 93 5.39 -9.90 -8.33
CA GLU A 93 4.11 -10.44 -7.85
C GLU A 93 4.16 -10.94 -6.39
N GLU A 94 5.28 -11.49 -5.93
CA GLU A 94 5.42 -11.95 -4.53
C GLU A 94 5.35 -10.78 -3.55
N PHE A 95 5.89 -9.62 -3.92
CA PHE A 95 5.84 -8.40 -3.11
C PHE A 95 4.40 -8.00 -2.76
N TRP A 96 3.44 -8.26 -3.64
CA TRP A 96 2.03 -7.91 -3.43
C TRP A 96 1.22 -9.00 -2.70
N LYS A 97 1.79 -10.18 -2.43
CA LYS A 97 1.07 -11.26 -1.75
C LYS A 97 0.92 -11.02 -0.24
N PRO A 98 -0.24 -11.34 0.36
CA PRO A 98 -0.39 -11.31 1.81
C PRO A 98 0.70 -12.14 2.50
N GLY A 99 1.24 -11.63 3.60
CA GLY A 99 2.30 -12.33 4.35
C GLY A 99 3.70 -12.22 3.75
N TRP A 100 3.91 -11.49 2.65
CA TRP A 100 5.24 -11.18 2.13
C TRP A 100 6.16 -10.66 3.24
N ARG A 101 7.38 -11.18 3.24
CA ARG A 101 8.50 -10.71 4.04
C ARG A 101 9.74 -10.75 3.16
N GLU A 102 10.64 -9.80 3.36
CA GLU A 102 11.97 -9.90 2.79
C GLU A 102 12.63 -11.19 3.28
N GLU A 103 13.15 -11.99 2.35
CA GLU A 103 14.00 -13.12 2.68
C GLU A 103 15.21 -12.54 3.43
N ALA A 104 15.40 -12.95 4.69
CA ALA A 104 16.59 -12.55 5.42
C ALA A 104 17.80 -13.03 4.60
N PRO A 105 18.84 -12.19 4.41
CA PRO A 105 20.04 -12.66 3.75
C PRO A 105 20.57 -13.86 4.54
N GLU A 106 20.70 -15.01 3.87
CA GLU A 106 21.41 -16.16 4.44
C GLU A 106 22.86 -15.71 4.71
N GLU A 107 23.26 -15.77 5.99
CA GLU A 107 24.59 -15.37 6.49
C GLU A 107 25.74 -16.21 5.90
#